data_AF-A0A2U8FDZ4-F1
#
_entry.id   AF-A0A2U8FDZ4-F1
#
_cell.length_a   1.000
_cell.length_b   1.000
_cell.length_c   1.000
_cell.angle_alpha   90.00
_cell.angle_beta   90.00
_cell.angle_gamma   90.00
#
_symmetry.space_group_name_H-M   'P 1'
#
loop_
_entity.id
_entity.type
_entity.pdbx_description
1 polymer ?
#
loop_
_entity_poly.entity_id
_entity_poly.type
_entity_poly.pdbx_seq_one_letter_code
_entity_poly.pdbx_strand_id
1 'polypeptide(L)'
;MKKLFNVMAILSFLSMVAFAEDFLAKVTNGALSDYDKGVRLLSAEEEGRVVGGYSFTRDPLYDHYGYGRSYAYVVTDNLDNPHSVAREFGFNGLIVAQYRYMSGQKQYYLTYATPSGKTYEFWQHYRNAQEVLKQFKAQY
;
A
#
# COMPACT_ATOMS: atom_id res chain seq x y z
N MET A 1 9.23 40.15 28.73
CA MET A 1 10.40 39.32 28.34
C MET A 1 10.05 37.87 27.98
N LYS A 2 9.28 37.12 28.80
CA LYS A 2 8.93 35.70 28.51
C LYS A 2 8.23 35.45 27.16
N LYS A 3 7.33 36.36 26.73
CA LYS A 3 6.61 36.23 25.45
C LYS A 3 7.51 36.41 24.21
N LEU A 4 8.50 37.30 24.29
CA LEU A 4 9.46 37.54 23.19
C LEU A 4 10.41 36.34 23.03
N PHE A 5 10.85 35.74 24.15
CA PHE A 5 11.69 34.55 24.15
C PHE A 5 10.99 33.35 23.52
N ASN A 6 9.70 33.13 23.83
CA ASN A 6 8.92 32.06 23.21
C ASN A 6 8.71 32.30 21.70
N VAL A 7 8.45 33.53 21.29
CA VAL A 7 8.31 33.86 19.86
C VAL A 7 9.63 33.68 19.12
N MET A 8 10.76 34.12 19.68
CA MET A 8 12.08 33.90 19.08
C MET A 8 12.47 32.42 19.02
N ALA A 9 12.13 31.62 20.05
CA ALA A 9 12.34 30.18 20.04
C ALA A 9 11.50 29.48 18.94
N ILE A 10 10.25 29.91 18.74
CA ILE A 10 9.38 29.38 17.67
C ILE A 10 9.91 29.79 16.29
N LEU A 11 10.34 31.04 16.12
CA LEU A 11 10.95 31.52 14.87
C LEU A 11 12.27 30.81 14.56
N SER A 12 13.11 30.53 15.56
CA SER A 12 14.35 29.77 15.39
C SER A 12 14.09 28.30 15.03
N PHE A 13 13.03 27.69 15.58
CA PHE A 13 12.58 26.36 15.19
C PHE A 13 12.03 26.35 13.76
N LEU A 14 11.22 27.35 13.37
CA LEU A 14 10.67 27.47 12.02
C LEU A 14 11.77 27.65 10.95
N SER A 15 12.84 28.40 11.27
CA SER A 15 13.97 28.57 10.34
C SER A 15 14.78 27.28 10.13
N MET A 16 14.75 26.31 11.05
CA MET A 16 15.45 25.03 10.85
C MET A 16 14.74 24.13 9.84
N VAL A 17 13.41 24.22 9.73
CA VAL A 17 12.59 23.42 8.81
C VAL A 17 12.69 23.96 7.38
N ALA A 18 12.89 25.26 7.20
CA ALA A 18 12.95 25.90 5.88
C ALA A 18 14.28 25.73 5.12
N PHE A 19 15.33 25.19 5.75
CA PHE A 19 16.68 25.03 5.16
C PHE A 19 17.28 23.62 5.34
N ALA A 20 16.46 22.59 5.59
CA ALA A 20 16.95 21.22 5.65
C ALA A 20 16.73 20.53 4.31
N GLU A 21 17.66 20.74 3.37
CA GLU A 21 17.78 19.90 2.17
C GLU A 21 18.05 18.42 2.53
N ASP A 22 18.61 18.15 3.72
CA ASP A 22 18.90 16.80 4.22
C ASP A 22 18.57 16.69 5.72
N PHE A 23 17.30 16.44 6.05
CA PHE A 23 16.82 16.33 7.42
C PHE A 23 17.31 15.04 8.08
N LEU A 24 17.26 13.93 7.34
CA LEU A 24 17.68 12.62 7.86
C LEU A 24 19.17 12.63 8.22
N ALA A 25 20.04 13.26 7.44
CA ALA A 25 21.47 13.31 7.78
C ALA A 25 21.72 14.10 9.07
N LYS A 26 20.96 15.17 9.30
CA LYS A 26 21.08 15.96 10.55
C LYS A 26 20.62 15.16 11.77
N VAL A 27 19.57 14.35 11.64
CA VAL A 27 19.04 13.54 12.76
C VAL A 27 19.91 12.33 13.04
N THR A 28 20.47 11.71 12.00
CA THR A 28 21.22 10.46 12.10
C THR A 28 22.74 10.65 12.20
N ASN A 29 23.22 11.89 12.39
CA ASN A 29 24.64 12.24 12.34
C ASN A 29 25.34 11.74 11.05
N GLY A 30 24.65 11.83 9.92
CA GLY A 30 25.16 11.43 8.61
C GLY A 30 25.12 9.92 8.33
N ALA A 31 24.48 9.12 9.19
CA ALA A 31 24.31 7.69 8.92
C ALA A 31 23.23 7.38 7.87
N LEU A 32 22.29 8.31 7.64
CA LEU A 32 21.23 8.21 6.65
C LEU A 32 20.95 9.60 6.06
N SER A 33 20.90 9.74 4.73
CA SER A 33 20.63 10.99 4.02
C SER A 33 19.37 10.88 3.16
N ASP A 34 18.66 12.00 3.00
CA ASP A 34 17.56 12.14 2.04
C ASP A 34 18.01 11.92 0.56
N TYR A 35 19.32 11.96 0.32
CA TYR A 35 19.97 11.74 -0.98
C TYR A 35 20.72 10.42 -1.09
N ASP A 36 20.64 9.55 -0.07
CA ASP A 36 21.28 8.24 -0.13
C ASP A 36 20.69 7.39 -1.26
N LYS A 37 21.50 6.47 -1.77
CA LYS A 37 21.09 5.53 -2.82
C LYS A 37 19.89 4.69 -2.33
N GLY A 38 18.70 4.96 -2.86
CA GLY A 38 17.46 4.28 -2.49
C GLY A 38 16.53 5.08 -1.56
N VAL A 39 16.99 6.22 -1.04
CA VAL A 39 16.16 7.23 -0.37
C VAL A 39 15.81 8.29 -1.41
N ARG A 40 14.52 8.61 -1.53
CA ARG A 40 14.05 9.64 -2.46
C ARG A 40 12.88 10.36 -1.84
N LEU A 41 13.02 11.67 -1.67
CA LEU A 41 11.91 12.52 -1.31
C LEU A 41 10.84 12.47 -2.42
N LEU A 42 9.59 12.27 -2.01
CA LEU A 42 8.46 12.24 -2.92
C LEU A 42 8.06 13.68 -3.25
N SER A 43 7.68 13.94 -4.50
CA SER A 43 7.04 15.21 -4.85
C SER A 43 5.64 15.31 -4.21
N ALA A 44 5.09 16.50 -4.02
CA ALA A 44 3.74 16.68 -3.43
C ALA A 44 2.65 15.91 -4.19
N GLU A 45 2.82 15.75 -5.51
CA GLU A 45 1.92 14.93 -6.33
C GLU A 45 2.13 13.43 -6.07
N GLU A 46 3.37 12.99 -5.86
CA GLU A 46 3.68 11.61 -5.47
C GLU A 46 3.24 11.31 -4.05
N GLU A 47 3.38 12.23 -3.09
CA GLU A 47 2.84 12.13 -1.73
C GLU A 47 1.32 11.93 -1.76
N GLY A 48 0.61 12.71 -2.60
CA GLY A 48 -0.83 12.53 -2.83
C GLY A 48 -1.19 11.24 -3.57
N ARG A 49 -0.22 10.60 -4.25
CA ARG A 49 -0.33 9.30 -4.93
C ARG A 49 0.31 8.16 -4.17
N VAL A 50 0.89 8.39 -2.98
CA VAL A 50 1.23 7.31 -2.06
C VAL A 50 -0.08 6.80 -1.52
N VAL A 51 -0.77 6.02 -2.35
CA VAL A 51 -1.57 4.92 -1.87
C VAL A 51 -0.57 4.07 -1.09
N GLY A 52 -0.58 4.18 0.25
CA GLY A 52 0.14 3.23 1.08
C GLY A 52 -0.27 1.81 0.68
N GLY A 53 0.55 0.82 1.04
CA GLY A 53 0.39 -0.55 0.59
C GLY A 53 -1.03 -1.14 0.76
N TYR A 54 -1.30 -2.18 0.00
CA TYR A 54 -2.49 -2.99 0.19
C TYR A 54 -2.30 -3.93 1.37
N SER A 55 -3.34 -4.05 2.18
CA SER A 55 -3.45 -5.05 3.23
C SER A 55 -4.26 -6.26 2.73
N PHE A 56 -4.03 -7.42 3.33
CA PHE A 56 -4.62 -8.69 2.89
C PHE A 56 -5.27 -9.43 4.06
N THR A 57 -6.60 -9.43 4.11
CA THR A 57 -7.37 -10.11 5.16
C THR A 57 -7.82 -11.48 4.68
N ARG A 58 -7.35 -12.56 5.34
CA ARG A 58 -7.74 -13.93 5.00
C ARG A 58 -9.25 -14.11 5.09
N ASP A 59 -9.88 -14.56 4.00
CA ASP A 59 -11.32 -14.83 3.97
C ASP A 59 -11.64 -16.20 3.33
N PRO A 60 -11.90 -17.24 4.15
CA PRO A 60 -12.18 -18.59 3.67
C PRO A 60 -13.44 -18.72 2.83
N LEU A 61 -14.35 -17.72 2.86
CA LEU A 61 -15.56 -17.73 2.04
C LEU A 61 -15.25 -17.81 0.54
N TYR A 62 -14.13 -17.22 0.13
CA TYR A 62 -13.70 -17.13 -1.27
C TYR A 62 -12.65 -18.18 -1.66
N ASP A 63 -12.34 -19.13 -0.77
CA ASP A 63 -11.47 -20.25 -1.11
C ASP A 63 -12.09 -21.15 -2.18
N HIS A 64 -11.23 -21.80 -2.94
CA HIS A 64 -11.63 -22.87 -3.85
C HIS A 64 -11.11 -24.21 -3.33
N TYR A 65 -11.98 -25.22 -3.24
CA TYR A 65 -11.67 -26.54 -2.68
C TYR A 65 -11.64 -27.68 -3.72
N GLY A 66 -11.71 -27.36 -5.02
CA GLY A 66 -11.63 -28.34 -6.11
C GLY A 66 -10.19 -28.72 -6.51
N TYR A 67 -9.99 -29.12 -7.77
CA TYR A 67 -8.67 -29.44 -8.31
C TYR A 67 -7.81 -28.16 -8.35
N GLY A 68 -6.93 -28.02 -7.35
CA GLY A 68 -6.14 -26.80 -7.12
C GLY A 68 -6.72 -25.95 -5.99
N ARG A 69 -6.52 -26.38 -4.74
CA ARG A 69 -6.95 -25.63 -3.55
C ARG A 69 -6.37 -24.22 -3.58
N SER A 70 -7.25 -23.22 -3.48
CA SER A 70 -6.85 -21.82 -3.40
C SER A 70 -7.18 -21.20 -2.05
N TYR A 71 -6.35 -20.26 -1.63
CA TYR A 71 -6.49 -19.50 -0.40
C TYR A 71 -6.73 -18.04 -0.74
N ALA A 72 -7.84 -17.50 -0.24
CA ALA A 72 -8.33 -16.17 -0.59
C ALA A 72 -8.13 -15.13 0.50
N TYR A 73 -7.82 -13.91 0.08
CA TYR A 73 -7.59 -12.75 0.93
C TYR A 73 -8.31 -11.54 0.33
N VAL A 74 -9.18 -10.91 1.09
CA VAL A 74 -9.79 -9.63 0.71
C VAL A 74 -8.70 -8.56 0.75
N VAL A 75 -8.61 -7.78 -0.32
CA VAL A 75 -7.65 -6.68 -0.44
C VAL A 75 -8.26 -5.43 0.17
N THR A 76 -7.56 -4.83 1.13
CA THR A 76 -7.96 -3.61 1.82
C THR A 76 -6.92 -2.50 1.60
N ASP A 77 -7.35 -1.25 1.75
CA ASP A 77 -6.42 -0.13 1.84
C ASP A 77 -5.77 -0.06 3.24
N ASN A 78 -4.94 0.97 3.48
CA ASN A 78 -4.26 1.18 4.76
C ASN A 78 -5.21 1.46 5.95
N LEU A 79 -6.49 1.67 5.69
CA LEU A 79 -7.53 1.89 6.70
C LEU A 79 -8.45 0.67 6.83
N ASP A 80 -8.01 -0.48 6.34
CA ASP A 80 -8.75 -1.73 6.32
C ASP A 80 -10.09 -1.65 5.56
N ASN A 81 -10.19 -0.75 4.57
CA ASN A 81 -11.41 -0.57 3.78
C ASN A 81 -11.33 -1.33 2.43
N PRO A 82 -12.04 -2.46 2.28
CA PRO A 82 -11.99 -3.23 1.03
C PRO A 82 -12.79 -2.59 -0.11
N HIS A 83 -13.81 -1.79 0.21
CA HIS A 83 -14.63 -1.12 -0.81
C HIS A 83 -13.91 0.06 -1.46
N SER A 84 -12.96 0.66 -0.75
CA SER A 84 -12.05 1.66 -1.31
C SER A 84 -11.27 1.07 -2.49
N VAL A 85 -10.62 -0.07 -2.25
CA VAL A 85 -9.87 -0.81 -3.27
C VAL A 85 -10.79 -1.21 -4.43
N ALA A 86 -11.95 -1.81 -4.17
CA ALA A 86 -12.88 -2.19 -5.24
C ALA A 86 -13.29 -1.01 -6.13
N ARG A 87 -13.48 0.19 -5.55
CA ARG A 87 -13.77 1.43 -6.30
C ARG A 87 -12.58 1.91 -7.14
N GLU A 88 -11.33 1.72 -6.71
CA GLU A 88 -10.15 1.99 -7.54
C GLU A 88 -10.21 1.22 -8.86
N PHE A 89 -10.72 -0.02 -8.80
CA PHE A 89 -10.92 -0.88 -9.95
C PHE A 89 -12.24 -0.60 -10.71
N GLY A 90 -13.11 0.25 -10.19
CA GLY A 90 -14.42 0.54 -10.78
C GLY A 90 -15.45 -0.57 -10.57
N PHE A 91 -15.27 -1.42 -9.56
CA PHE A 91 -16.21 -2.48 -9.19
C PHE A 91 -17.05 -2.08 -7.98
N ASN A 92 -18.29 -2.57 -7.96
CA ASN A 92 -19.13 -2.57 -6.76
C ASN A 92 -19.03 -3.96 -6.12
N GLY A 93 -18.25 -4.09 -5.05
CA GLY A 93 -17.93 -5.38 -4.45
C GLY A 93 -16.63 -5.36 -3.65
N LEU A 94 -15.86 -6.45 -3.76
CA LEU A 94 -14.55 -6.62 -3.12
C LEU A 94 -13.51 -7.08 -4.16
N ILE A 95 -12.26 -6.69 -3.99
CA ILE A 95 -11.13 -7.34 -4.67
C ILE A 95 -10.62 -8.45 -3.76
N VAL A 96 -10.39 -9.62 -4.34
CA VAL A 96 -9.91 -10.79 -3.62
C VAL A 96 -8.62 -11.27 -4.29
N ALA A 97 -7.53 -11.27 -3.53
CA ALA A 97 -6.26 -11.85 -3.94
C ALA A 97 -6.21 -13.33 -3.54
N GLN A 98 -5.77 -14.18 -4.46
CA GLN A 98 -5.77 -15.62 -4.28
C GLN A 98 -4.44 -16.22 -4.71
N TYR A 99 -3.99 -17.25 -3.99
CA TYR A 99 -2.96 -18.15 -4.47
C TYR A 99 -3.44 -19.60 -4.42
N ARG A 100 -2.98 -20.41 -5.37
CA ARG A 100 -3.23 -21.86 -5.43
C ARG A 100 -1.95 -22.62 -5.75
N TYR A 101 -1.87 -23.88 -5.33
CA TYR A 101 -0.79 -24.78 -5.72
C TYR A 101 -1.17 -25.53 -6.99
N MET A 102 -0.40 -25.31 -8.06
CA MET A 102 -0.53 -25.99 -9.34
C MET A 102 0.84 -26.53 -9.75
N SER A 103 0.93 -27.85 -9.96
CA SER A 103 2.19 -28.52 -10.35
C SER A 103 3.38 -28.16 -9.45
N GLY A 104 3.15 -28.05 -8.14
CA GLY A 104 4.18 -27.72 -7.13
C GLY A 104 4.54 -26.25 -7.03
N GLN A 105 3.95 -25.36 -7.83
CA GLN A 105 4.21 -23.92 -7.79
C GLN A 105 2.98 -23.12 -7.36
N LYS A 106 3.20 -21.99 -6.70
CA LYS A 106 2.13 -21.04 -6.38
C LYS A 106 1.77 -20.24 -7.62
N GLN A 107 0.50 -20.28 -8.00
CA GLN A 107 -0.08 -19.36 -8.97
C GLN A 107 -0.90 -18.32 -8.22
N TYR A 108 -0.68 -17.05 -8.57
CA TYR A 108 -1.31 -15.91 -7.93
C TYR A 108 -2.22 -15.20 -8.93
N TYR A 109 -3.40 -14.81 -8.48
CA TYR A 109 -4.39 -14.15 -9.32
C TYR A 109 -5.32 -13.30 -8.45
N LEU A 110 -6.03 -12.38 -9.10
CA LEU A 110 -7.05 -11.57 -8.47
C LEU A 110 -8.41 -11.94 -9.04
N THR A 111 -9.43 -11.90 -8.18
CA THR A 111 -10.83 -11.94 -8.56
C THR A 111 -11.53 -10.70 -8.01
N TYR A 112 -12.66 -10.34 -8.60
CA TYR A 112 -13.60 -9.42 -7.96
C TYR A 112 -14.81 -10.23 -7.47
N ALA A 113 -15.24 -9.98 -6.25
CA ALA A 113 -16.45 -10.55 -5.67
C ALA A 113 -17.59 -9.54 -5.78
N THR A 114 -18.72 -9.94 -6.35
CA THR A 114 -19.95 -9.12 -6.37
C THR A 114 -20.55 -8.98 -4.97
N PRO A 115 -21.50 -8.06 -4.75
CA PRO A 115 -22.22 -7.98 -3.47
C PRO A 115 -23.00 -9.27 -3.13
N SER A 116 -23.29 -10.10 -4.12
CA SER A 116 -23.88 -11.43 -3.95
C SER A 116 -22.87 -12.55 -3.66
N GLY A 117 -21.58 -12.21 -3.53
CA GLY A 117 -20.51 -13.15 -3.19
C GLY A 117 -19.97 -13.97 -4.36
N LYS A 118 -20.44 -13.75 -5.60
CA LYS A 118 -19.90 -14.44 -6.79
C LYS A 118 -18.57 -13.82 -7.19
N THR A 119 -17.58 -14.66 -7.45
CA THR A 119 -16.24 -14.23 -7.86
C THR A 119 -16.02 -14.39 -9.36
N TYR A 120 -15.28 -13.46 -9.93
CA TYR A 120 -14.91 -13.46 -11.34
C TYR A 120 -13.45 -13.02 -11.48
N GLU A 121 -12.66 -13.76 -12.26
CA GLU A 121 -11.32 -13.35 -12.62
C GLU A 121 -11.36 -12.09 -13.51
N PHE A 122 -10.35 -11.23 -13.37
CA PHE A 122 -10.17 -10.05 -14.21
C PHE A 122 -8.70 -9.89 -14.61
N TRP A 123 -8.45 -9.06 -15.63
CA TRP A 123 -7.13 -8.95 -16.26
C TRP A 123 -6.04 -8.42 -15.32
N GLN A 124 -4.88 -9.08 -15.30
CA GLN A 124 -3.75 -8.69 -14.45
C GLN A 124 -3.14 -7.32 -14.78
N HIS A 125 -3.40 -6.77 -15.97
CA HIS A 125 -2.95 -5.43 -16.37
C HIS A 125 -4.01 -4.35 -16.16
N TYR A 126 -5.16 -4.70 -15.57
CA TYR A 126 -6.23 -3.76 -15.34
C TYR A 126 -5.89 -2.86 -14.16
N ARG A 127 -5.69 -1.56 -14.41
CA ARG A 127 -5.41 -0.54 -13.39
C ARG A 127 -4.25 -0.98 -12.46
N ASN A 128 -4.45 -0.94 -11.15
CA ASN A 128 -3.42 -1.22 -10.16
C ASN A 128 -3.23 -2.73 -9.85
N ALA A 129 -3.80 -3.63 -10.67
CA ALA A 129 -3.79 -5.07 -10.40
C ALA A 129 -2.37 -5.66 -10.27
N GLN A 130 -1.41 -5.16 -11.06
CA GLN A 130 -0.02 -5.61 -10.97
C GLN A 130 0.62 -5.26 -9.63
N GLU A 131 0.32 -4.08 -9.09
CA GLU A 131 0.87 -3.63 -7.82
C GLU A 131 0.27 -4.42 -6.66
N VAL A 132 -1.06 -4.62 -6.66
CA VAL A 132 -1.73 -5.51 -5.69
C VAL A 132 -1.12 -6.92 -5.72
N LEU A 133 -0.94 -7.50 -6.92
CA LEU A 133 -0.35 -8.84 -7.05
C LEU A 133 1.10 -8.90 -6.61
N LYS A 134 1.90 -7.87 -6.91
CA LYS A 134 3.28 -7.78 -6.49
C LYS A 134 3.40 -7.77 -4.97
N GLN A 135 2.59 -6.95 -4.29
CA GLN A 135 2.56 -6.88 -2.83
C GLN A 135 2.04 -8.18 -2.21
N PHE A 136 1.00 -8.76 -2.78
CA PHE A 136 0.45 -10.04 -2.32
C PHE A 136 1.48 -11.18 -2.40
N LYS A 137 2.20 -11.29 -3.52
CA LYS A 137 3.29 -12.27 -3.71
C LYS A 137 4.48 -12.07 -2.77
N ALA A 138 4.71 -10.86 -2.30
CA ALA A 138 5.77 -10.58 -1.35
C ALA A 138 5.42 -11.11 0.05
N GLN A 139 4.13 -11.21 0.37
CA GLN A 139 3.64 -11.64 1.68
C GLN A 139 3.27 -13.14 1.73
N TYR A 140 2.81 -13.72 0.62
CA TYR A 140 2.32 -15.10 0.53
C TYR A 140 2.95 -15.85 -0.63
#